data_AF-A0AAV1CLS4-F1
#
_entry.id   AF-A0AAV1CLS4-F1
#
_cell.length_a   1.000
_cell.length_b   1.000
_cell.length_c   1.000
_cell.angle_alpha   90.00
_cell.angle_beta   90.00
_cell.angle_gamma   90.00
#
_symmetry.space_group_name_H-M   'P 1'
#
loop_
_entity.id
_entity.type
_entity.pdbx_description
1 polymer ?
#
loop_
_entity_poly.entity_id
_entity_poly.type
_entity_poly.pdbx_seq_one_letter_code
_entity_poly.pdbx_strand_id
1 'polypeptide(L)'
;MKVTLFMAIAWSLAFLICTLMAQMLYSVYWKPRVLERFLKQQGIRGTSYKPIYGDKKVMQDMNTQAWSVPMSSLNHKIVPRVSPFVDLMVHNYGNVCLSWFGTMPRLIVAKAELMKMILNDKSGQFKRPPISPLVDLLTMGLSTLEAEKWATRRRLLTPAFHHEKLQGMVPEFLASCCNLIDRWKSILADSSDGWSEIDVSPELKTLSADVISRTAFGSSYEEGKKIFDLQEEQTVLALEAFQGLYFPGLKYIPTKKNRRRYKVDNEIKGILREIIHKKQKAIQNGESSSDDDLLGLLLQCKEQNGSDMTIEDIIEECKLFYFAGQETTAQWLTWALIILAMHPEWQEKARQEVLQICGDKTPNADILNQLKIVSHFGTKKFNLNFYT
;
A
#
# COMPACT_ATOMS: atom_id res chain seq x y z
N MET A 1 -60.91 -2.07 -8.80
CA MET A 1 -59.64 -1.52 -9.33
C MET A 1 -58.60 -1.23 -8.24
N LYS A 2 -58.94 -0.56 -7.12
CA LYS A 2 -57.96 -0.28 -6.03
C LYS A 2 -57.51 -1.54 -5.27
N VAL A 3 -58.44 -2.46 -4.96
CA VAL A 3 -58.14 -3.72 -4.25
C VAL A 3 -57.26 -4.66 -5.07
N THR A 4 -57.51 -4.76 -6.38
CA THR A 4 -56.73 -5.59 -7.31
C THR A 4 -55.31 -5.05 -7.50
N LEU A 5 -55.14 -3.73 -7.56
CA LEU A 5 -53.82 -3.10 -7.62
C LEU A 5 -53.03 -3.32 -6.32
N PHE A 6 -53.68 -3.17 -5.16
CA PHE A 6 -53.04 -3.43 -3.86
C PHE A 6 -52.59 -4.89 -3.71
N MET A 7 -53.44 -5.84 -4.11
CA MET A 7 -53.10 -7.27 -4.11
C MET A 7 -51.92 -7.57 -5.05
N ALA A 8 -51.90 -7.00 -6.26
CA ALA A 8 -50.80 -7.18 -7.21
C ALA A 8 -49.46 -6.63 -6.68
N ILE A 9 -49.48 -5.47 -6.01
CA ILE A 9 -48.29 -4.90 -5.35
C ILE A 9 -47.83 -5.82 -4.22
N ALA A 10 -48.75 -6.32 -3.39
CA ALA A 10 -48.42 -7.21 -2.28
C ALA A 10 -47.79 -8.53 -2.76
N TRP A 11 -48.35 -9.16 -3.80
CA TRP A 11 -47.78 -10.38 -4.40
C TRP A 11 -46.43 -10.12 -5.05
N SER A 12 -46.25 -8.99 -5.73
CA SER A 12 -44.98 -8.61 -6.33
C SER A 12 -43.90 -8.39 -5.27
N LEU A 13 -44.26 -7.73 -4.15
CA LEU A 13 -43.36 -7.51 -3.01
C LEU A 13 -43.03 -8.84 -2.32
N ALA A 14 -44.01 -9.72 -2.11
CA ALA A 14 -43.78 -11.03 -1.53
C ALA A 14 -42.87 -11.89 -2.40
N PHE A 15 -43.07 -11.90 -3.72
CA PHE A 15 -42.20 -12.59 -4.67
C PHE A 15 -40.77 -12.02 -4.65
N LEU A 16 -40.62 -10.70 -4.60
CA LEU A 16 -39.32 -10.06 -4.44
C LEU A 16 -38.63 -10.46 -3.13
N ILE A 17 -39.36 -10.49 -2.01
CA ILE A 17 -38.79 -10.90 -0.71
C ILE A 17 -38.38 -12.37 -0.75
N CYS A 18 -39.23 -13.27 -1.29
CA CYS A 18 -38.91 -14.69 -1.43
C CYS A 18 -37.68 -14.94 -2.31
N THR A 19 -37.57 -14.24 -3.45
CA THR A 19 -36.41 -14.37 -4.35
C THR A 19 -35.13 -13.84 -3.68
N LEU A 20 -35.19 -12.71 -2.98
CA LEU A 20 -34.07 -12.18 -2.20
C LEU A 20 -33.65 -13.14 -1.09
N MET A 21 -34.60 -13.71 -0.32
CA MET A 21 -34.30 -14.70 0.71
C MET A 21 -33.66 -15.96 0.12
N ALA A 22 -34.16 -16.47 -1.00
CA ALA A 22 -33.60 -17.62 -1.69
C ALA A 22 -32.17 -17.34 -2.19
N GLN A 23 -31.92 -16.17 -2.77
CA GLN A 23 -30.58 -15.73 -3.17
C GLN A 23 -29.63 -15.59 -1.96
N MET A 24 -30.13 -15.09 -0.84
CA MET A 24 -29.36 -14.95 0.41
C MET A 24 -29.01 -16.33 0.99
N LEU A 25 -29.97 -17.24 1.07
CA LEU A 25 -29.73 -18.64 1.47
C LEU A 25 -28.73 -19.35 0.55
N TYR A 26 -28.87 -19.17 -0.77
CA TYR A 26 -27.94 -19.76 -1.72
C TYR A 26 -26.53 -19.20 -1.57
N SER A 27 -26.38 -17.86 -1.50
CA SER A 27 -25.08 -17.19 -1.48
C SER A 27 -24.36 -17.27 -0.14
N VAL A 28 -25.09 -17.20 0.98
CA VAL A 28 -24.52 -17.19 2.33
C VAL A 28 -24.40 -18.60 2.91
N TYR A 29 -25.27 -19.53 2.56
CA TYR A 29 -25.27 -20.86 3.19
C TYR A 29 -24.89 -21.98 2.21
N TRP A 30 -25.62 -22.12 1.10
CA TRP A 30 -25.46 -23.27 0.21
C TRP A 30 -24.14 -23.26 -0.55
N LYS A 31 -23.87 -22.20 -1.31
CA LYS A 31 -22.69 -22.08 -2.18
C LYS A 31 -21.38 -22.24 -1.41
N PRO A 32 -21.15 -21.55 -0.27
CA PRO A 32 -19.92 -21.72 0.51
C PRO A 32 -19.70 -23.18 0.96
N ARG A 33 -20.74 -23.87 1.45
CA ARG A 33 -20.60 -25.27 1.89
C ARG A 33 -20.32 -26.24 0.75
N VAL A 34 -20.91 -26.02 -0.42
CA VAL A 34 -20.61 -26.82 -1.62
C VAL A 34 -19.15 -26.62 -2.04
N LEU A 35 -18.67 -25.36 -2.08
CA LEU A 35 -17.28 -25.05 -2.39
C LEU A 35 -16.31 -25.63 -1.37
N GLU A 36 -16.64 -25.59 -0.08
CA GLU A 36 -15.84 -26.19 0.98
C GLU A 36 -15.67 -27.70 0.76
N ARG A 37 -16.76 -28.42 0.47
CA ARG A 37 -16.73 -29.86 0.19
C ARG A 37 -15.89 -30.16 -1.04
N PHE A 38 -16.06 -29.38 -2.11
CA PHE A 38 -15.31 -29.55 -3.36
C PHE A 38 -13.80 -29.37 -3.14
N LEU A 39 -13.39 -28.32 -2.42
CA LEU A 39 -11.97 -28.08 -2.12
C LEU A 39 -11.38 -29.15 -1.21
N LYS A 40 -12.14 -29.60 -0.20
CA LYS A 40 -11.73 -30.71 0.69
C LYS A 40 -11.57 -32.03 -0.07
N GLN A 41 -12.43 -32.31 -1.06
CA GLN A 41 -12.29 -33.49 -1.93
C GLN A 41 -11.03 -33.45 -2.80
N GLN A 42 -10.55 -32.26 -3.16
CA GLN A 42 -9.25 -32.07 -3.83
C GLN A 42 -8.05 -32.13 -2.89
N GLY A 43 -8.27 -32.44 -1.60
CA GLY A 43 -7.21 -32.52 -0.59
C GLY A 43 -6.81 -31.18 0.04
N ILE A 44 -7.48 -30.07 -0.31
CA ILE A 44 -7.20 -28.76 0.29
C ILE A 44 -7.85 -28.71 1.68
N ARG A 45 -7.01 -28.71 2.71
CA ARG A 45 -7.43 -28.63 4.12
C ARG A 45 -7.45 -27.19 4.62
N GLY A 46 -8.18 -26.93 5.70
CA GLY A 46 -8.28 -25.59 6.27
C GLY A 46 -9.46 -25.45 7.23
N THR A 47 -9.80 -24.20 7.55
CA THR A 47 -10.93 -23.89 8.43
C THR A 47 -12.26 -24.25 7.76
N SER A 48 -13.23 -24.63 8.59
CA SER A 48 -14.59 -24.87 8.12
C SER A 48 -15.35 -23.55 8.01
N TYR A 49 -16.28 -23.47 7.05
CA TYR A 49 -17.00 -22.23 6.78
C TYR A 49 -17.87 -21.80 7.98
N LYS A 50 -17.69 -20.55 8.43
CA LYS A 50 -18.53 -19.88 9.43
C LYS A 50 -19.40 -18.82 8.74
N PRO A 51 -20.74 -18.88 8.87
CA PRO A 51 -21.64 -17.95 8.19
C PRO A 51 -21.28 -16.47 8.38
N ILE A 52 -21.39 -15.69 7.29
CA ILE A 52 -21.25 -14.23 7.21
C ILE A 52 -19.82 -13.71 7.42
N TYR A 53 -19.11 -14.12 8.48
CA TYR A 53 -17.81 -13.58 8.85
C TYR A 53 -16.62 -14.42 8.36
N GLY A 54 -16.81 -15.74 8.17
CA GLY A 54 -15.69 -16.64 7.94
C GLY A 54 -14.69 -16.57 9.11
N ASP A 55 -13.40 -16.41 8.78
CA ASP A 55 -12.32 -16.30 9.75
C ASP A 55 -11.93 -14.86 10.10
N LYS A 56 -12.62 -13.84 9.55
CA LYS A 56 -12.26 -12.42 9.74
C LYS A 56 -12.08 -12.02 11.20
N LYS A 57 -13.03 -12.43 12.05
CA LYS A 57 -12.99 -12.09 13.48
C LYS A 57 -11.79 -12.73 14.18
N VAL A 58 -11.50 -13.98 13.86
CA VAL A 58 -10.32 -14.68 14.41
C VAL A 58 -9.03 -13.99 13.96
N MET A 59 -8.93 -13.59 12.70
CA MET A 59 -7.78 -12.81 12.20
C MET A 59 -7.60 -11.50 12.97
N GLN A 60 -8.69 -10.76 13.21
CA GLN A 60 -8.67 -9.51 13.96
C GLN A 60 -8.22 -9.72 15.40
N ASP A 61 -8.84 -10.67 16.10
CA ASP A 61 -8.54 -10.95 17.50
C ASP A 61 -7.07 -11.36 17.68
N MET A 62 -6.56 -12.22 16.78
CA MET A 62 -5.15 -12.64 16.79
C MET A 62 -4.19 -11.46 16.52
N ASN A 63 -4.51 -10.59 15.57
CA ASN A 63 -3.69 -9.40 15.30
C ASN A 63 -3.68 -8.45 16.50
N THR A 64 -4.85 -8.17 17.10
CA THR A 64 -4.96 -7.32 18.29
C THR A 64 -4.18 -7.92 19.46
N GLN A 65 -4.28 -9.24 19.69
CA GLN A 65 -3.52 -9.91 20.73
C GLN A 65 -2.02 -9.84 20.46
N ALA A 66 -1.58 -10.15 19.24
CA ALA A 66 -0.17 -10.06 18.86
C ALA A 66 0.36 -8.64 19.05
N TRP A 67 -0.41 -7.61 18.68
CA TRP A 67 -0.03 -6.19 18.81
C TRP A 67 -0.18 -5.58 20.19
N SER A 68 -0.83 -6.25 21.14
CA SER A 68 -1.08 -5.72 22.48
C SER A 68 0.15 -5.61 23.38
N VAL A 69 1.22 -6.34 23.06
CA VAL A 69 2.47 -6.35 23.83
C VAL A 69 3.69 -6.08 22.93
N PRO A 70 4.72 -5.40 23.45
CA PRO A 70 6.01 -5.29 22.76
C PRO A 70 6.63 -6.68 22.51
N MET A 71 7.52 -6.77 21.52
CA MET A 71 8.28 -8.01 21.31
C MET A 71 9.24 -8.22 22.47
N SER A 72 9.23 -9.41 23.06
CA SER A 72 10.11 -9.75 24.20
C SER A 72 11.58 -9.87 23.82
N SER A 73 11.87 -10.18 22.55
CA SER A 73 13.22 -10.18 21.99
C SER A 73 13.16 -9.79 20.52
N LEU A 74 14.19 -9.09 20.07
CA LEU A 74 14.36 -8.73 18.68
C LEU A 74 15.01 -9.91 17.93
N ASN A 75 14.27 -10.56 17.04
CA ASN A 75 14.75 -11.71 16.28
C ASN A 75 14.05 -11.80 14.92
N HIS A 76 14.52 -12.69 14.04
CA HIS A 76 14.00 -12.79 12.67
C HIS A 76 12.68 -13.56 12.54
N LYS A 77 12.16 -14.18 13.61
CA LYS A 77 10.89 -14.93 13.60
C LYS A 77 9.70 -13.99 13.77
N ILE A 78 9.50 -13.12 12.78
CA ILE A 78 8.47 -12.07 12.82
C ILE A 78 7.09 -12.53 12.33
N VAL A 79 6.99 -13.65 11.62
CA VAL A 79 5.73 -14.09 10.99
C VAL A 79 4.59 -14.30 12.01
N PRO A 80 4.81 -14.96 13.17
CA PRO A 80 3.76 -15.10 14.19
C PRO A 80 3.29 -13.75 14.76
N ARG A 81 4.08 -12.70 14.61
CA ARG A 81 3.79 -11.35 15.10
C ARG A 81 3.06 -10.50 14.05
N VAL A 82 3.47 -10.59 12.79
CA VAL A 82 2.97 -9.77 11.66
C VAL A 82 1.73 -10.39 11.03
N SER A 83 1.67 -11.73 10.94
CA SER A 83 0.56 -12.45 10.35
C SER A 83 0.23 -13.73 11.15
N PRO A 84 -0.17 -13.59 12.43
CA PRO A 84 -0.39 -14.70 13.36
C PRO A 84 -1.38 -15.74 12.81
N PHE A 85 -2.43 -15.30 12.12
CA PHE A 85 -3.40 -16.21 11.51
C PHE A 85 -2.80 -17.05 10.37
N VAL A 86 -1.99 -16.43 9.49
CA VAL A 86 -1.36 -17.16 8.38
C VAL A 86 -0.36 -18.18 8.92
N ASP A 87 0.43 -17.81 9.92
CA ASP A 87 1.37 -18.70 10.61
C ASP A 87 0.65 -19.93 11.17
N LEU A 88 -0.43 -19.72 11.92
CA LEU A 88 -1.27 -20.77 12.48
C LEU A 88 -1.85 -21.70 11.38
N MET A 89 -2.34 -21.10 10.29
CA MET A 89 -2.95 -21.84 9.20
C MET A 89 -1.93 -22.73 8.48
N VAL A 90 -0.75 -22.20 8.19
CA VAL A 90 0.35 -22.95 7.56
C VAL A 90 0.85 -24.05 8.48
N HIS A 91 0.99 -23.78 9.79
CA HIS A 91 1.40 -24.78 10.77
C HIS A 91 0.41 -25.94 10.86
N ASN A 92 -0.89 -25.66 10.91
CA ASN A 92 -1.92 -26.69 11.13
C ASN A 92 -2.33 -27.45 9.86
N TYR A 93 -2.31 -26.79 8.70
CA TYR A 93 -2.90 -27.33 7.47
C TYR A 93 -1.89 -27.43 6.31
N GLY A 94 -0.67 -26.94 6.50
CA GLY A 94 0.41 -26.95 5.51
C GLY A 94 0.42 -25.73 4.58
N ASN A 95 1.39 -25.73 3.66
CA ASN A 95 1.71 -24.58 2.81
C ASN A 95 0.64 -24.21 1.77
N VAL A 96 -0.42 -24.99 1.63
CA VAL A 96 -1.60 -24.64 0.81
C VAL A 96 -2.83 -24.98 1.62
N CYS A 97 -3.51 -23.97 2.15
CA CYS A 97 -4.64 -24.19 3.04
C CYS A 97 -5.78 -23.20 2.80
N LEU A 98 -6.99 -23.66 3.12
CA LEU A 98 -8.24 -22.94 2.95
C LEU A 98 -8.56 -22.09 4.18
N SER A 99 -8.89 -20.82 3.94
CA SER A 99 -9.48 -19.89 4.93
C SER A 99 -10.73 -19.25 4.34
N TRP A 100 -11.53 -18.58 5.18
CA TRP A 100 -12.77 -17.93 4.75
C TRP A 100 -12.75 -16.43 5.02
N PHE A 101 -13.11 -15.64 4.01
CA PHE A 101 -13.27 -14.20 4.13
C PHE A 101 -14.73 -13.84 3.81
N GLY A 102 -15.55 -13.77 4.85
CA GLY A 102 -17.00 -13.79 4.70
C GLY A 102 -17.46 -15.06 3.97
N THR A 103 -18.27 -14.91 2.92
CA THR A 103 -18.76 -16.04 2.11
C THR A 103 -17.77 -16.51 1.04
N MET A 104 -16.60 -15.86 0.92
CA MET A 104 -15.60 -16.17 -0.10
C MET A 104 -14.48 -17.06 0.46
N PRO A 105 -14.23 -18.24 -0.15
CA PRO A 105 -13.05 -19.04 0.20
C PRO A 105 -11.77 -18.32 -0.27
N ARG A 106 -10.70 -18.39 0.53
CA ARG A 106 -9.37 -17.88 0.21
C ARG A 106 -8.32 -18.95 0.46
N LEU A 107 -7.50 -19.22 -0.55
CA LEU A 107 -6.35 -20.09 -0.41
C LEU A 107 -5.15 -19.28 0.09
N ILE A 108 -4.57 -19.72 1.20
CA ILE A 108 -3.25 -19.30 1.65
C ILE A 108 -2.25 -20.18 0.89
N VAL A 109 -1.33 -19.55 0.16
CA VAL A 109 -0.32 -20.23 -0.65
C VAL A 109 1.06 -19.81 -0.14
N ALA A 110 1.71 -20.72 0.59
CA ALA A 110 3.06 -20.59 1.14
C ALA A 110 4.10 -21.47 0.40
N LYS A 111 3.82 -21.83 -0.87
CA LYS A 111 4.77 -22.57 -1.74
C LYS A 111 5.32 -21.65 -2.82
N ALA A 112 6.65 -21.50 -2.88
CA ALA A 112 7.33 -20.60 -3.82
C ALA A 112 6.99 -20.88 -5.29
N GLU A 113 6.91 -22.14 -5.70
CA GLU A 113 6.55 -22.52 -7.07
C GLU A 113 5.17 -22.03 -7.48
N LEU A 114 4.19 -22.16 -6.57
CA LEU A 114 2.82 -21.71 -6.81
C LEU A 114 2.72 -20.18 -6.77
N MET A 115 3.43 -19.52 -5.85
CA MET A 115 3.50 -18.05 -5.85
C MET A 115 4.07 -17.54 -7.19
N LYS A 116 5.15 -18.14 -7.67
CA LYS A 116 5.78 -17.79 -8.95
C LYS A 116 4.83 -18.03 -10.12
N MET A 117 4.06 -19.12 -10.10
CA MET A 117 3.05 -19.41 -11.12
C MET A 117 1.94 -18.34 -11.13
N ILE A 118 1.41 -17.98 -9.95
CA ILE A 118 0.33 -16.99 -9.81
C ILE A 118 0.82 -15.60 -10.22
N LEU A 119 1.99 -15.17 -9.74
CA LEU A 119 2.52 -13.82 -9.97
C LEU A 119 3.03 -13.60 -11.40
N ASN A 120 3.37 -14.67 -12.13
CA ASN A 120 3.78 -14.59 -13.53
C ASN A 120 2.66 -14.95 -14.52
N ASP A 121 1.41 -15.09 -14.06
CA ASP A 121 0.29 -15.43 -14.93
C ASP A 121 0.04 -14.33 -15.96
N LYS A 122 0.21 -14.69 -17.24
CA LYS A 122 -0.11 -13.82 -18.38
C LYS A 122 -1.47 -14.14 -18.99
N SER A 123 -2.13 -15.22 -18.56
CA SER A 123 -3.41 -15.65 -19.10
C SER A 123 -4.61 -14.85 -18.55
N GLY A 124 -4.40 -14.09 -17.46
CA GLY A 124 -5.45 -13.30 -16.81
C GLY A 124 -6.44 -14.17 -16.02
N GLN A 125 -6.05 -15.41 -15.70
CA GLN A 125 -6.83 -16.33 -14.88
C GLN A 125 -6.83 -15.91 -13.41
N PHE A 126 -5.70 -15.39 -12.92
CA PHE A 126 -5.60 -14.86 -11.57
C PHE A 126 -5.92 -13.37 -11.54
N LYS A 127 -7.14 -13.06 -11.07
CA LYS A 127 -7.60 -11.68 -10.87
C LYS A 127 -7.53 -11.31 -9.40
N ARG A 128 -7.37 -10.02 -9.11
CA ARG A 128 -7.39 -9.55 -7.72
C ARG A 128 -8.78 -9.79 -7.12
N PRO A 129 -8.85 -10.28 -5.88
CA PRO A 129 -10.12 -10.41 -5.20
C PRO A 129 -10.82 -9.05 -5.09
N PRO A 130 -12.15 -8.98 -5.24
CA PRO A 130 -12.87 -7.73 -5.03
C PRO A 130 -12.67 -7.28 -3.57
N ILE A 131 -12.27 -6.03 -3.40
CA ILE A 131 -12.20 -5.34 -2.11
C ILE A 131 -13.36 -4.37 -1.97
N SER A 132 -13.60 -3.90 -0.75
CA SER A 132 -14.65 -2.89 -0.54
C SER A 132 -14.26 -1.61 -1.29
N PRO A 133 -15.18 -0.97 -2.03
CA PRO A 133 -14.93 0.34 -2.65
C PRO A 133 -14.55 1.45 -1.65
N LEU A 134 -14.83 1.23 -0.36
CA LEU A 134 -14.40 2.14 0.70
C LEU A 134 -12.89 2.03 1.00
N VAL A 135 -12.26 0.90 0.64
CA VAL A 135 -10.80 0.70 0.70
C VAL A 135 -10.13 1.41 -0.46
N ASP A 136 -10.74 1.39 -1.65
CA ASP A 136 -10.23 2.07 -2.85
C ASP A 136 -10.13 3.60 -2.66
N LEU A 137 -10.89 4.17 -1.72
CA LEU A 137 -10.75 5.59 -1.37
C LEU A 137 -9.38 5.93 -0.75
N LEU A 138 -8.57 4.96 -0.32
CA LEU A 138 -7.19 5.21 0.13
C LEU A 138 -6.27 5.57 -1.04
N THR A 139 -6.33 4.78 -2.11
CA THR A 139 -5.63 5.04 -3.37
C THR A 139 -6.48 4.49 -4.50
N MET A 140 -6.84 5.34 -5.47
CA MET A 140 -7.19 4.86 -6.81
C MET A 140 -6.04 5.19 -7.76
N GLY A 141 -6.09 4.69 -9.00
CA GLY A 141 -5.02 4.87 -9.99
C GLY A 141 -4.42 3.54 -10.41
N LEU A 142 -3.14 3.52 -10.79
CA LEU A 142 -2.49 2.33 -11.33
C LEU A 142 -2.63 1.08 -10.43
N SER A 143 -2.72 1.27 -9.12
CA SER A 143 -2.87 0.18 -8.15
C SER A 143 -4.22 -0.53 -8.21
N THR A 144 -5.27 0.05 -8.80
CA THR A 144 -6.61 -0.56 -8.87
C THR A 144 -7.04 -0.96 -10.27
N LEU A 145 -6.29 -0.56 -11.30
CA LEU A 145 -6.55 -0.92 -12.69
C LEU A 145 -6.22 -2.40 -12.95
N GLU A 146 -6.95 -2.99 -13.90
CA GLU A 146 -6.78 -4.39 -14.33
C GLU A 146 -6.56 -4.46 -15.84
N ALA A 147 -5.92 -5.55 -16.29
CA ALA A 147 -5.74 -5.92 -17.69
C ALA A 147 -5.22 -4.77 -18.58
N GLU A 148 -5.89 -4.49 -19.70
CA GLU A 148 -5.46 -3.51 -20.71
C GLU A 148 -5.36 -2.08 -20.15
N LYS A 149 -6.31 -1.66 -19.29
CA LYS A 149 -6.26 -0.35 -18.65
C LYS A 149 -5.01 -0.20 -17.79
N TRP A 150 -4.68 -1.24 -17.03
CA TRP A 150 -3.44 -1.28 -16.25
C TRP A 150 -2.21 -1.24 -17.15
N ALA A 151 -2.18 -2.05 -18.21
CA ALA A 151 -1.03 -2.12 -19.12
C ALA A 151 -0.76 -0.76 -19.79
N THR A 152 -1.80 -0.11 -20.30
CA THR A 152 -1.72 1.23 -20.90
C THR A 152 -1.24 2.25 -19.88
N ARG A 153 -1.84 2.28 -18.67
CA ARG A 153 -1.44 3.23 -17.63
C ARG A 153 0.00 3.01 -17.15
N ARG A 154 0.41 1.75 -16.97
CA ARG A 154 1.77 1.37 -16.58
C ARG A 154 2.79 1.84 -17.61
N ARG A 155 2.51 1.62 -18.89
CA ARG A 155 3.39 2.04 -19.99
C ARG A 155 3.59 3.55 -20.01
N LEU A 156 2.53 4.33 -19.77
CA LEU A 156 2.59 5.80 -19.70
C LEU A 156 3.45 6.30 -18.53
N LEU A 157 3.38 5.65 -17.38
CA LEU A 157 4.10 6.04 -16.17
C LEU A 157 5.57 5.58 -16.13
N THR A 158 5.93 4.55 -16.89
CA THR A 158 7.26 3.92 -16.82
C THR A 158 8.43 4.87 -17.15
N PRO A 159 8.32 5.82 -18.11
CA PRO A 159 9.39 6.77 -18.42
C PRO A 159 9.88 7.59 -17.22
N ALA A 160 9.00 7.93 -16.27
CA ALA A 160 9.36 8.65 -15.06
C ALA A 160 10.35 7.89 -14.15
N PHE A 161 10.45 6.58 -14.34
CA PHE A 161 11.30 5.66 -13.57
C PHE A 161 12.46 5.11 -14.40
N HIS A 162 12.77 5.73 -15.55
CA HIS A 162 13.97 5.39 -16.32
C HIS A 162 15.23 5.87 -15.59
N HIS A 163 16.35 5.21 -15.87
CA HIS A 163 17.61 5.44 -15.17
C HIS A 163 18.05 6.91 -15.19
N GLU A 164 17.98 7.58 -16.34
CA GLU A 164 18.35 9.00 -16.49
C GLU A 164 17.52 9.92 -15.59
N LYS A 165 16.20 9.64 -15.47
CA LYS A 165 15.30 10.38 -14.58
C LYS A 165 15.63 10.14 -13.11
N LEU A 166 15.88 8.89 -12.74
CA LEU A 166 16.27 8.54 -11.37
C LEU A 166 17.61 9.17 -10.98
N GLN A 167 18.58 9.25 -11.90
CA GLN A 167 19.85 9.94 -11.64
C GLN A 167 19.64 11.44 -11.39
N GLY A 168 18.73 12.07 -12.13
CA GLY A 168 18.34 13.47 -11.92
C GLY A 168 17.69 13.75 -10.56
N MET A 169 17.11 12.74 -9.90
CA MET A 169 16.47 12.88 -8.58
C MET A 169 17.48 12.81 -7.41
N VAL A 170 18.69 12.31 -7.63
CA VAL A 170 19.70 12.10 -6.56
C VAL A 170 20.02 13.38 -5.77
N PRO A 171 20.19 14.57 -6.39
CA PRO A 171 20.42 15.80 -5.64
C PRO A 171 19.33 16.11 -4.61
N GLU A 172 18.05 15.88 -4.94
CA GLU A 172 16.93 16.11 -4.03
C GLU A 172 16.87 15.07 -2.90
N PHE A 173 17.23 13.81 -3.19
CA PHE A 173 17.40 12.79 -2.16
C PHE A 173 18.46 13.21 -1.14
N LEU A 174 19.61 13.71 -1.64
CA LEU A 174 20.70 14.17 -0.78
C LEU A 174 20.29 15.37 0.05
N ALA A 175 19.62 16.36 -0.54
CA ALA A 175 19.16 17.53 0.19
C ALA A 175 18.23 17.15 1.35
N SER A 176 17.30 16.22 1.12
CA SER A 176 16.40 15.70 2.15
C SER A 176 17.16 14.96 3.27
N CYS A 177 18.14 14.11 2.89
CA CYS A 177 18.99 13.39 3.84
C CYS A 177 19.89 14.32 4.67
N CYS A 178 20.48 15.34 4.05
CA CYS A 178 21.32 16.33 4.74
C CYS A 178 20.50 17.10 5.78
N ASN A 179 19.30 17.56 5.41
CA ASN A 179 18.39 18.24 6.34
C ASN A 179 18.06 17.38 7.57
N LEU A 180 17.82 16.09 7.37
CA LEU A 180 17.60 15.14 8.47
C LEU A 180 18.84 15.03 9.37
N ILE A 181 20.01 14.83 8.77
CA ILE A 181 21.28 14.67 9.50
C ILE A 181 21.60 15.93 10.30
N ASP A 182 21.41 17.12 9.72
CA ASP A 182 21.69 18.39 10.39
C ASP A 182 20.72 18.64 11.56
N ARG A 183 19.46 18.24 11.41
CA ARG A 183 18.51 18.22 12.54
C ARG A 183 18.98 17.28 13.66
N TRP A 184 19.43 16.08 13.35
CA TRP A 184 19.95 15.14 14.37
C TRP A 184 21.22 15.67 15.04
N LYS A 185 22.12 16.33 14.30
CA LYS A 185 23.29 17.02 14.87
C LYS A 185 22.88 18.13 15.84
N SER A 186 21.84 18.91 15.51
CA SER A 186 21.32 19.94 16.42
C SER A 186 20.82 19.33 17.72
N ILE A 187 20.04 18.24 17.65
CA ILE A 187 19.55 17.52 18.84
C ILE A 187 20.73 17.04 19.71
N LEU A 188 21.78 16.50 19.08
CA LEU A 188 22.98 16.07 19.79
C LEU A 188 23.77 17.24 20.39
N ALA A 189 23.85 18.38 19.70
CA ALA A 189 24.53 19.57 20.21
C ALA A 189 23.85 20.16 21.45
N ASP A 190 22.52 20.02 21.54
CA ASP A 190 21.73 20.44 22.71
C ASP A 190 21.82 19.44 23.88
N SER A 191 22.38 18.24 23.65
CA SER A 191 22.56 17.21 24.69
C SER A 191 23.82 17.45 25.53
N SER A 192 23.70 17.41 26.86
CA SER A 192 24.84 17.59 27.77
C SER A 192 25.82 16.42 27.76
N ASP A 193 25.31 15.21 27.46
CA ASP A 193 26.01 13.95 27.70
C ASP A 193 26.67 13.38 26.43
N GLY A 194 26.57 14.10 25.30
CA GLY A 194 27.13 13.69 24.01
C GLY A 194 26.38 12.55 23.32
N TRP A 195 25.18 12.20 23.80
CA TRP A 195 24.29 11.21 23.19
C TRP A 195 22.83 11.66 23.33
N SER A 196 21.97 11.20 22.42
CA SER A 196 20.52 11.40 22.46
C SER A 196 19.78 10.16 21.99
N GLU A 197 18.65 9.87 22.61
CA GLU A 197 17.70 8.87 22.12
C GLU A 197 16.73 9.52 21.12
N ILE A 198 16.48 8.86 19.99
CA ILE A 198 15.61 9.37 18.93
C ILE A 198 14.70 8.23 18.46
N ASP A 199 13.38 8.48 18.44
CA ASP A 199 12.46 7.63 17.70
C ASP A 199 12.62 7.89 16.20
N VAL A 200 13.25 6.95 15.50
CA VAL A 200 13.59 7.09 14.08
C VAL A 200 12.39 6.95 13.16
N SER A 201 11.27 6.35 13.60
CA SER A 201 10.15 6.07 12.70
C SER A 201 9.45 7.35 12.21
N PRO A 202 9.09 8.32 13.07
CA PRO A 202 8.57 9.61 12.63
C PRO A 202 9.55 10.40 11.74
N GLU A 203 10.84 10.38 12.08
CA GLU A 203 11.89 11.07 11.34
C GLU A 203 12.02 10.54 9.90
N LEU A 204 12.02 9.21 9.74
CA LEU A 204 12.08 8.56 8.43
C LEU A 204 10.78 8.70 7.62
N LYS A 205 9.64 8.85 8.31
CA LYS A 205 8.36 9.18 7.68
C LYS A 205 8.37 10.61 7.11
N THR A 206 8.96 11.57 7.83
CA THR A 206 9.19 12.92 7.32
C THR A 206 10.21 12.93 6.17
N LEU A 207 11.32 12.19 6.29
CA LEU A 207 12.30 12.07 5.22
C LEU A 207 11.68 11.55 3.91
N SER A 208 10.94 10.44 3.99
CA SER A 208 10.33 9.82 2.81
C SER A 208 9.27 10.73 2.17
N ALA A 209 8.57 11.51 2.99
CA ALA A 209 7.61 12.51 2.55
C ALA A 209 8.29 13.69 1.83
N ASP A 210 9.37 14.24 2.38
CA ASP A 210 10.13 15.32 1.74
C ASP A 210 10.71 14.85 0.40
N VAL A 211 11.30 13.65 0.38
CA VAL A 211 11.84 13.03 -0.82
C VAL A 211 10.78 12.94 -1.92
N ILE A 212 9.61 12.34 -1.66
CA ILE A 212 8.59 12.17 -2.70
C ILE A 212 8.00 13.51 -3.14
N SER A 213 7.80 14.47 -2.22
CA SER A 213 7.31 15.80 -2.54
C SER A 213 8.23 16.54 -3.52
N ARG A 214 9.55 16.46 -3.31
CA ARG A 214 10.54 17.11 -4.17
C ARG A 214 10.65 16.42 -5.52
N THR A 215 10.82 15.09 -5.53
CA THR A 215 11.21 14.38 -6.75
C THR A 215 10.06 14.02 -7.66
N ALA A 216 8.86 13.78 -7.11
CA ALA A 216 7.69 13.44 -7.93
C ALA A 216 6.82 14.66 -8.26
N PHE A 217 6.85 15.71 -7.44
CA PHE A 217 5.91 16.83 -7.57
C PHE A 217 6.57 18.21 -7.68
N GLY A 218 7.89 18.31 -7.57
CA GLY A 218 8.60 19.60 -7.60
C GLY A 218 8.13 20.56 -6.49
N SER A 219 7.64 19.99 -5.38
CA SER A 219 7.01 20.70 -4.26
C SER A 219 7.81 20.50 -2.97
N SER A 220 7.56 21.32 -1.95
CA SER A 220 8.18 21.11 -0.65
C SER A 220 7.37 20.14 0.22
N TYR A 221 8.01 19.58 1.26
CA TYR A 221 7.31 18.80 2.28
C TYR A 221 6.11 19.56 2.86
N GLU A 222 6.23 20.86 3.09
CA GLU A 222 5.16 21.69 3.67
C GLU A 222 3.90 21.73 2.78
N GLU A 223 4.07 21.76 1.46
CA GLU A 223 2.95 21.72 0.51
C GLU A 223 2.25 20.35 0.53
N GLY A 224 3.01 19.26 0.74
CA GLY A 224 2.50 17.90 0.84
C GLY A 224 2.00 17.49 2.23
N LYS A 225 2.40 18.19 3.30
CA LYS A 225 2.16 17.79 4.70
C LYS A 225 0.69 17.47 4.98
N LYS A 226 -0.21 18.33 4.52
CA LYS A 226 -1.65 18.13 4.74
C LYS A 226 -2.19 16.89 4.02
N ILE A 227 -1.63 16.54 2.86
CA ILE A 227 -1.98 15.32 2.12
C ILE A 227 -1.57 14.10 2.95
N PHE A 228 -0.35 14.08 3.47
CA PHE A 228 0.15 12.97 4.29
C PHE A 228 -0.68 12.75 5.56
N ASP A 229 -1.00 13.82 6.30
CA ASP A 229 -1.85 13.74 7.50
C ASP A 229 -3.24 13.17 7.18
N LEU A 230 -3.84 13.60 6.07
CA LEU A 230 -5.13 13.11 5.61
C LEU A 230 -5.06 11.66 5.11
N GLN A 231 -3.96 11.26 4.47
CA GLN A 231 -3.73 9.88 4.03
C GLN A 231 -3.53 8.92 5.19
N GLU A 232 -2.87 9.34 6.27
CA GLU A 232 -2.75 8.56 7.49
C GLU A 232 -4.13 8.27 8.10
N GLU A 233 -4.98 9.29 8.22
CA GLU A 233 -6.37 9.10 8.65
C GLU A 233 -7.13 8.16 7.71
N GLN A 234 -6.99 8.37 6.39
CA GLN A 234 -7.63 7.53 5.38
C GLN A 234 -7.17 6.07 5.46
N THR A 235 -5.92 5.82 5.84
CA THR A 235 -5.34 4.47 5.98
C THR A 235 -6.01 3.72 7.12
N VAL A 236 -6.20 4.38 8.26
CA VAL A 236 -6.95 3.81 9.40
C VAL A 236 -8.38 3.47 8.98
N LEU A 237 -9.06 4.39 8.28
CA LEU A 237 -10.43 4.18 7.81
C LEU A 237 -10.52 3.07 6.74
N ALA A 238 -9.51 2.92 5.88
CA ALA A 238 -9.44 1.85 4.88
C ALA A 238 -9.21 0.49 5.54
N LEU A 239 -8.32 0.40 6.54
CA LEU A 239 -8.09 -0.81 7.31
C LEU A 239 -9.36 -1.29 8.02
N GLU A 240 -10.10 -0.36 8.64
CA GLU A 240 -11.41 -0.68 9.23
C GLU A 240 -12.42 -1.21 8.19
N ALA A 241 -12.44 -0.62 6.99
CA ALA A 241 -13.35 -1.05 5.92
C ALA A 241 -12.96 -2.43 5.37
N PHE A 242 -11.67 -2.72 5.27
CA PHE A 242 -11.14 -4.02 4.87
C PHE A 242 -11.50 -5.12 5.89
N GLN A 243 -11.35 -4.78 7.17
CA GLN A 243 -11.66 -5.63 8.30
C GLN A 243 -13.18 -5.84 8.47
N GLY A 244 -14.00 -4.84 8.17
CA GLY A 244 -15.46 -4.90 8.26
C GLY A 244 -16.12 -5.89 7.28
N LEU A 245 -17.41 -6.16 7.52
CA LEU A 245 -18.24 -6.84 6.54
C LEU A 245 -18.56 -5.89 5.38
N TYR A 246 -18.40 -6.37 4.15
CA TYR A 246 -18.85 -5.66 2.97
C TYR A 246 -20.07 -6.36 2.39
N PHE A 247 -21.13 -5.58 2.18
CA PHE A 247 -22.28 -5.96 1.37
C PHE A 247 -22.52 -4.89 0.31
N PRO A 248 -22.99 -5.26 -0.89
CA PRO A 248 -23.31 -4.30 -1.95
C PRO A 248 -24.22 -3.18 -1.42
N GLY A 249 -23.86 -1.93 -1.72
CA GLY A 249 -24.62 -0.75 -1.31
C GLY A 249 -24.16 -0.08 -0.02
N LEU A 250 -23.36 -0.74 0.83
CA LEU A 250 -22.85 -0.17 2.08
C LEU A 250 -22.13 1.17 1.89
N LYS A 251 -21.46 1.36 0.74
CA LYS A 251 -20.77 2.60 0.41
C LYS A 251 -21.71 3.82 0.30
N TYR A 252 -22.99 3.60 -0.03
CA TYR A 252 -23.98 4.67 -0.16
C TYR A 252 -24.68 5.00 1.16
N ILE A 253 -24.49 4.19 2.21
CA ILE A 253 -25.10 4.45 3.51
C ILE A 253 -24.33 5.60 4.18
N PRO A 254 -24.99 6.71 4.55
CA PRO A 254 -24.33 7.92 5.02
C PRO A 254 -23.94 7.83 6.51
N THR A 255 -23.25 6.77 6.91
CA THR A 255 -22.71 6.62 8.27
C THR A 255 -21.68 7.71 8.57
N LYS A 256 -21.46 8.06 9.84
CA LYS A 256 -20.42 9.03 10.25
C LYS A 256 -19.05 8.68 9.64
N LYS A 257 -18.73 7.38 9.65
CA LYS A 257 -17.51 6.79 9.11
C LYS A 257 -17.41 6.91 7.59
N ASN A 258 -18.47 6.63 6.84
CA ASN A 258 -18.47 6.79 5.38
C ASN A 258 -18.40 8.26 4.97
N ARG A 259 -19.15 9.13 5.65
CA ARG A 259 -19.08 10.58 5.44
C ARG A 259 -17.65 11.10 5.66
N ARG A 260 -16.95 10.63 6.69
CA ARG A 260 -15.55 11.02 6.93
C ARG A 260 -14.62 10.52 5.82
N ARG A 261 -14.73 9.27 5.39
CA ARG A 261 -13.93 8.71 4.26
C ARG A 261 -14.05 9.55 2.99
N TYR A 262 -15.27 9.92 2.61
CA TYR A 262 -15.51 10.78 1.44
C TYR A 262 -15.04 12.22 1.66
N LYS A 263 -15.19 12.76 2.87
CA LYS A 263 -14.70 14.10 3.20
C LYS A 263 -13.18 14.18 3.08
N VAL A 264 -12.46 13.22 3.65
CA VAL A 264 -11.00 13.12 3.57
C VAL A 264 -10.55 12.95 2.12
N ASP A 265 -11.18 12.05 1.35
CA ASP A 265 -10.89 11.88 -0.08
C ASP A 265 -11.06 13.20 -0.87
N ASN A 266 -12.16 13.93 -0.65
CA ASN A 266 -12.43 15.19 -1.31
C ASN A 266 -11.44 16.31 -0.90
N GLU A 267 -11.04 16.37 0.37
CA GLU A 267 -10.02 17.31 0.85
C GLU A 267 -8.67 17.05 0.17
N ILE A 268 -8.21 15.79 0.11
CA ILE A 268 -6.98 15.41 -0.59
C ILE A 268 -7.05 15.79 -2.07
N LYS A 269 -8.16 15.47 -2.74
CA LYS A 269 -8.38 15.82 -4.15
C LYS A 269 -8.38 17.32 -4.40
N GLY A 270 -8.92 18.11 -3.46
CA GLY A 270 -8.90 19.57 -3.52
C GLY A 270 -7.46 20.11 -3.55
N ILE A 271 -6.64 19.67 -2.60
CA ILE A 271 -5.23 20.10 -2.50
C ILE A 271 -4.44 19.66 -3.74
N LEU A 272 -4.63 18.42 -4.20
CA LEU A 272 -3.97 17.92 -5.39
C LEU A 272 -4.35 18.70 -6.66
N ARG A 273 -5.61 19.13 -6.80
CA ARG A 273 -6.02 20.00 -7.91
C ARG A 273 -5.26 21.32 -7.90
N GLU A 274 -5.06 21.92 -6.73
CA GLU A 274 -4.30 23.16 -6.58
C GLU A 274 -2.83 22.97 -6.99
N ILE A 275 -2.19 21.89 -6.53
CA ILE A 275 -0.81 21.53 -6.92
C ILE A 275 -0.71 21.34 -8.43
N ILE A 276 -1.64 20.59 -9.04
CA ILE A 276 -1.66 20.34 -10.47
C ILE A 276 -1.84 21.67 -11.24
N HIS A 277 -2.78 22.52 -10.83
CA HIS A 277 -3.00 23.83 -11.45
C HIS A 277 -1.77 24.74 -11.35
N LYS A 278 -1.08 24.74 -10.20
CA LYS A 278 0.17 25.48 -10.00
C LYS A 278 1.25 25.00 -10.97
N LYS A 279 1.44 23.69 -11.09
CA LYS A 279 2.41 23.09 -12.02
C LYS A 279 2.08 23.40 -13.48
N GLN A 280 0.81 23.30 -13.88
CA GLN A 280 0.38 23.64 -15.24
C GLN A 280 0.70 25.10 -15.59
N LYS A 281 0.45 26.05 -14.67
CA LYS A 281 0.80 27.46 -14.88
C LYS A 281 2.31 27.67 -15.00
N ALA A 282 3.10 27.03 -14.14
CA ALA A 282 4.56 27.12 -14.20
C ALA A 282 5.11 26.60 -15.55
N ILE A 283 4.55 25.50 -16.08
CA ILE A 283 4.91 24.98 -17.40
C ILE A 283 4.53 25.96 -18.51
N GLN A 284 3.32 26.54 -18.46
CA GLN A 284 2.86 27.51 -19.46
C GLN A 284 3.69 28.80 -19.46
N ASN A 285 4.17 29.23 -18.30
CA ASN A 285 5.03 30.40 -18.16
C ASN A 285 6.50 30.14 -18.50
N GLY A 286 6.89 28.89 -18.77
CA GLY A 286 8.29 28.49 -18.99
C GLY A 286 9.15 28.48 -17.71
N GLU A 287 8.53 28.51 -16.54
CA GLU A 287 9.20 28.47 -15.23
C GLU A 287 9.60 27.03 -14.82
N SER A 288 8.97 26.01 -15.43
CA SER A 288 9.29 24.60 -15.21
C SER A 288 9.05 23.79 -16.49
N SER A 289 9.81 22.72 -16.68
CA SER A 289 9.62 21.78 -17.78
C SER A 289 8.62 20.68 -17.41
N SER A 290 7.89 20.17 -18.41
CA SER A 290 7.07 18.98 -18.24
C SER A 290 7.90 17.70 -18.00
N ASP A 291 9.21 17.77 -18.17
CA ASP A 291 10.13 16.64 -18.06
C ASP A 291 10.93 16.62 -16.73
N ASP A 292 10.64 17.57 -15.83
CA ASP A 292 11.34 17.75 -14.55
C ASP A 292 10.97 16.70 -13.51
N ASP A 293 9.69 16.31 -13.44
CA ASP A 293 9.14 15.46 -12.39
C ASP A 293 7.97 14.59 -12.89
N LEU A 294 7.53 13.66 -12.04
CA LEU A 294 6.45 12.72 -12.36
C LEU A 294 5.12 13.43 -12.68
N LEU A 295 4.82 14.53 -11.99
CA LEU A 295 3.61 15.32 -12.26
C LEU A 295 3.68 15.99 -13.64
N GLY A 296 4.83 16.57 -14.01
CA GLY A 296 5.07 17.11 -15.34
C GLY A 296 4.87 16.06 -16.44
N LEU A 297 5.40 14.85 -16.23
CA LEU A 297 5.26 13.74 -17.17
C LEU A 297 3.81 13.28 -17.31
N LEU A 298 3.07 13.20 -16.20
CA LEU A 298 1.64 12.90 -16.20
C LEU A 298 0.84 13.93 -17.01
N LEU A 299 1.16 15.23 -16.83
CA LEU A 299 0.54 16.31 -17.59
C LEU A 299 0.87 16.21 -19.08
N GLN A 300 2.12 15.92 -19.43
CA GLN A 300 2.53 15.71 -20.82
C GLN A 300 1.79 14.53 -21.46
N CYS A 301 1.66 13.41 -20.76
CA CYS A 301 0.94 12.23 -21.25
C CYS A 301 -0.55 12.50 -21.48
N LYS A 302 -1.17 13.39 -20.71
CA LYS A 302 -2.56 13.81 -20.94
C LYS A 302 -2.71 14.62 -22.22
N GLU A 303 -1.74 15.47 -22.57
CA GLU A 303 -1.78 16.32 -23.77
C GLU A 303 -1.42 15.55 -25.06
N GLN A 304 -0.99 14.29 -24.99
CA GLN A 304 -0.70 13.46 -26.16
C GLN A 304 -1.97 13.06 -26.91
N ASN A 305 -1.92 13.16 -28.25
CA ASN A 305 -3.02 12.73 -29.13
C ASN A 305 -3.38 11.26 -28.89
N GLY A 306 -4.65 10.99 -28.57
CA GLY A 306 -5.15 9.65 -28.28
C GLY A 306 -5.03 9.20 -26.81
N SER A 307 -4.70 10.12 -25.90
CA SER A 307 -4.70 9.86 -24.46
C SER A 307 -6.12 9.94 -23.88
N ASP A 308 -6.56 8.86 -23.23
CA ASP A 308 -7.83 8.82 -22.47
C ASP A 308 -7.66 9.37 -21.04
N MET A 309 -6.50 9.95 -20.69
CA MET A 309 -6.20 10.37 -19.32
C MET A 309 -6.92 11.67 -18.96
N THR A 310 -7.80 11.60 -17.96
CA THR A 310 -8.49 12.78 -17.43
C THR A 310 -7.68 13.47 -16.32
N ILE A 311 -8.08 14.69 -15.95
CA ILE A 311 -7.50 15.36 -14.78
C ILE A 311 -7.77 14.59 -13.48
N GLU A 312 -8.93 13.94 -13.36
CA GLU A 312 -9.27 13.10 -12.22
C GLU A 312 -8.38 11.87 -12.14
N ASP A 313 -8.02 11.30 -13.29
CA ASP A 313 -7.06 10.21 -13.34
C ASP A 313 -5.68 10.66 -12.84
N ILE A 314 -5.20 11.85 -13.23
CA ILE A 314 -3.93 12.40 -12.73
C ILE A 314 -3.98 12.60 -11.22
N ILE A 315 -5.09 13.13 -10.68
CA ILE A 315 -5.26 13.32 -9.23
C ILE A 315 -5.15 11.98 -8.49
N GLU A 316 -5.79 10.92 -9.00
CA GLU A 316 -5.70 9.59 -8.39
C GLU A 316 -4.29 9.01 -8.47
N GLU A 317 -3.57 9.17 -9.60
CA GLU A 317 -2.16 8.77 -9.67
C GLU A 317 -1.31 9.55 -8.66
N CYS A 318 -1.48 10.87 -8.55
CA CYS A 318 -0.75 11.70 -7.58
C CYS A 318 -1.00 11.21 -6.16
N LYS A 319 -2.26 10.97 -5.80
CA LYS A 319 -2.66 10.43 -4.50
C LYS A 319 -2.00 9.08 -4.23
N LEU A 320 -1.97 8.18 -5.22
CA LEU A 320 -1.26 6.91 -5.12
C LEU A 320 0.24 7.10 -4.86
N PHE A 321 0.92 7.99 -5.60
CA PHE A 321 2.36 8.19 -5.47
C PHE A 321 2.76 8.85 -4.15
N TYR A 322 1.98 9.81 -3.65
CA TYR A 322 2.17 10.37 -2.30
C TYR A 322 2.11 9.28 -1.23
N PHE A 323 1.09 8.42 -1.29
CA PHE A 323 0.92 7.33 -0.31
C PHE A 323 2.03 6.28 -0.43
N ALA A 324 2.26 5.78 -1.64
CA ALA A 324 3.19 4.69 -1.89
C ALA A 324 4.65 5.10 -1.61
N GLY A 325 5.03 6.32 -2.01
CA GLY A 325 6.40 6.84 -1.84
C GLY A 325 6.78 7.07 -0.39
N GLN A 326 5.84 7.50 0.46
CA GLN A 326 6.10 7.79 1.86
C GLN A 326 6.08 6.53 2.73
N GLU A 327 4.92 5.87 2.83
CA GLU A 327 4.67 4.86 3.87
C GLU A 327 5.57 3.62 3.69
N THR A 328 5.75 3.16 2.44
CA THR A 328 6.55 1.96 2.18
C THR A 328 8.05 2.20 2.40
N THR A 329 8.58 3.34 1.94
CA THR A 329 9.98 3.72 2.09
C THR A 329 10.34 3.97 3.54
N ALA A 330 9.49 4.70 4.29
CA ALA A 330 9.71 4.98 5.69
C ALA A 330 9.76 3.69 6.53
N GLN A 331 8.83 2.76 6.29
CA GLN A 331 8.80 1.48 6.99
C GLN A 331 10.01 0.60 6.64
N TRP A 332 10.42 0.58 5.36
CA TRP A 332 11.61 -0.14 4.91
C TRP A 332 12.88 0.42 5.56
N LEU A 333 13.07 1.74 5.56
CA LEU A 333 14.22 2.40 6.21
C LEU A 333 14.23 2.14 7.72
N THR A 334 13.06 2.19 8.38
CA THR A 334 12.94 1.94 9.82
C THR A 334 13.42 0.52 10.15
N TRP A 335 12.92 -0.49 9.43
CA TRP A 335 13.38 -1.87 9.64
C TRP A 335 14.83 -2.08 9.21
N ALA A 336 15.33 -1.38 8.20
CA ALA A 336 16.73 -1.44 7.81
C ALA A 336 17.65 -0.96 8.95
N LEU A 337 17.32 0.16 9.61
CA LEU A 337 18.06 0.63 10.77
C LEU A 337 17.99 -0.36 11.95
N ILE A 338 16.82 -0.92 12.22
CA ILE A 338 16.64 -1.95 13.26
C ILE A 338 17.52 -3.17 12.97
N ILE A 339 17.53 -3.67 11.74
CA ILE A 339 18.35 -4.82 11.34
C ILE A 339 19.84 -4.50 11.42
N LEU A 340 20.27 -3.30 11.03
CA LEU A 340 21.67 -2.88 11.17
C LEU A 340 22.08 -2.82 12.65
N ALA A 341 21.20 -2.33 13.53
CA ALA A 341 21.44 -2.32 14.97
C ALA A 341 21.53 -3.74 15.57
N MET A 342 20.78 -4.71 15.02
CA MET A 342 20.90 -6.13 15.39
C MET A 342 22.19 -6.79 14.91
N HIS A 343 22.83 -6.23 13.88
CA HIS A 343 24.00 -6.79 13.21
C HIS A 343 25.13 -5.76 13.07
N PRO A 344 25.81 -5.40 14.17
CA PRO A 344 26.87 -4.38 14.16
C PRO A 344 28.02 -4.69 13.18
N GLU A 345 28.30 -5.97 12.93
CA GLU A 345 29.31 -6.41 11.95
C GLU A 345 28.96 -5.99 10.52
N TRP A 346 27.67 -5.92 10.21
CA TRP A 346 27.15 -5.50 8.91
C TRP A 346 27.04 -3.98 8.83
N GLN A 347 26.66 -3.32 9.93
CA GLN A 347 26.70 -1.88 10.05
C GLN A 347 28.12 -1.33 9.81
N GLU A 348 29.13 -1.94 10.43
CA GLU A 348 30.52 -1.51 10.26
C GLU A 348 31.02 -1.74 8.83
N LYS A 349 30.69 -2.88 8.21
CA LYS A 349 31.03 -3.14 6.80
C LYS A 349 30.43 -2.10 5.85
N ALA A 350 29.15 -1.74 6.06
CA ALA A 350 28.50 -0.71 5.26
C ALA A 350 29.16 0.66 5.47
N ARG A 351 29.51 1.01 6.72
CA ARG A 351 30.23 2.25 7.04
C ARG A 351 31.59 2.31 6.37
N GLN A 352 32.37 1.23 6.40
CA GLN A 352 33.68 1.16 5.77
C GLN A 352 33.60 1.27 4.25
N GLU A 353 32.60 0.64 3.61
CA GLU A 353 32.37 0.80 2.17
C GLU A 353 32.12 2.26 1.80
N VAL A 354 31.24 2.95 2.55
CA VAL A 354 30.94 4.37 2.32
C VAL A 354 32.18 5.23 2.53
N LEU A 355 32.96 5.02 3.60
CA LEU A 355 34.17 5.80 3.86
C LEU A 355 35.24 5.58 2.78
N GLN A 356 35.40 4.35 2.28
CA GLN A 356 36.39 4.04 1.24
C GLN A 356 36.03 4.63 -0.12
N ILE A 357 34.74 4.62 -0.48
CA ILE A 357 34.29 5.06 -1.81
C ILE A 357 33.99 6.56 -1.83
N CYS A 358 33.30 7.08 -0.81
CA CYS A 358 32.88 8.48 -0.75
C CYS A 358 33.92 9.39 -0.08
N GLY A 359 34.71 8.87 0.88
CA GLY A 359 35.52 9.70 1.76
C GLY A 359 34.67 10.76 2.47
N ASP A 360 35.11 12.02 2.42
CA ASP A 360 34.38 13.17 2.97
C ASP A 360 33.40 13.82 1.98
N LYS A 361 33.23 13.23 0.79
CA LYS A 361 32.37 13.81 -0.26
C LYS A 361 30.94 13.29 -0.14
N THR A 362 29.98 14.16 -0.47
CA THR A 362 28.59 13.73 -0.66
C THR A 362 28.50 12.78 -1.87
N PRO A 363 27.81 11.64 -1.74
CA PRO A 363 27.72 10.66 -2.84
C PRO A 363 26.88 11.23 -3.98
N ASN A 364 27.31 11.01 -5.22
CA ASN A 364 26.54 11.32 -6.42
C ASN A 364 25.94 10.03 -7.04
N ALA A 365 25.16 10.16 -8.12
CA ALA A 365 24.50 9.03 -8.76
C ALA A 365 25.46 7.90 -9.17
N ASP A 366 26.66 8.25 -9.66
CA ASP A 366 27.68 7.28 -10.08
C ASP A 366 28.30 6.53 -8.90
N ILE A 367 28.51 7.23 -7.77
CA ILE A 367 29.03 6.64 -6.54
C ILE A 367 28.02 5.67 -5.93
N LEU A 368 26.71 5.99 -5.95
CA LEU A 368 25.67 5.11 -5.40
C LEU A 368 25.69 3.72 -6.05
N ASN A 369 25.97 3.62 -7.35
CA ASN A 369 26.08 2.35 -8.07
C ASN A 369 27.29 1.50 -7.62
N GLN A 370 28.27 2.09 -6.93
CA GLN A 370 29.47 1.42 -6.44
C GLN A 370 29.30 0.87 -5.02
N LEU A 371 28.29 1.33 -4.28
CA LEU A 371 28.00 0.89 -2.90
C LEU A 371 27.29 -0.47 -2.90
N LYS A 372 28.05 -1.55 -3.08
CA LYS A 372 27.53 -2.92 -3.22
C LYS A 372 26.90 -3.44 -1.94
N ILE A 373 27.54 -3.21 -0.79
CA ILE A 373 27.05 -3.66 0.52
C ILE A 373 25.79 -2.89 0.89
N VAL A 374 25.78 -1.56 0.76
CA VAL A 374 24.59 -0.74 1.02
C VAL A 374 23.43 -1.15 0.09
N SER A 375 23.71 -1.32 -1.21
CA SER A 375 22.70 -1.77 -2.18
C SER A 375 22.18 -3.19 -1.91
N HIS A 376 22.99 -4.05 -1.30
CA HIS A 376 22.60 -5.41 -0.94
C HIS A 376 21.53 -5.44 0.16
N PHE A 377 21.55 -4.48 1.10
CA PHE A 377 20.48 -4.29 2.08
C PHE A 377 19.16 -3.86 1.42
N GLY A 378 19.24 -3.09 0.33
CA GLY A 378 18.07 -2.66 -0.44
C GLY A 378 17.43 -3.73 -1.33
N THR A 379 18.17 -4.74 -1.79
CA THR A 379 17.71 -5.58 -2.91
C THR A 379 17.58 -7.08 -2.64
N LYS A 380 18.39 -7.68 -1.75
CA LYS A 380 18.49 -9.15 -1.68
C LYS A 380 18.27 -9.79 -0.30
N LYS A 381 18.45 -9.06 0.81
CA LYS A 381 18.44 -9.69 2.15
C LYS A 381 17.20 -9.47 3.02
N PHE A 382 16.24 -8.63 2.62
CA PHE A 382 14.94 -8.63 3.31
C PHE A 382 14.17 -9.95 3.12
N ASN A 383 14.57 -10.83 2.19
CA ASN A 383 13.81 -12.03 1.85
C ASN A 383 14.52 -13.39 1.99
N LEU A 384 15.84 -13.54 2.21
CA LEU A 384 16.46 -14.83 1.83
C LEU A 384 17.66 -15.40 2.62
N ASN A 385 18.04 -14.93 3.81
CA ASN A 385 19.12 -15.60 4.58
C ASN A 385 18.96 -15.55 6.12
N PHE A 386 17.73 -15.62 6.62
CA PHE A 386 17.47 -15.74 8.07
C PHE A 386 16.70 -17.03 8.44
N TYR A 387 16.58 -17.96 7.49
CA TYR A 387 16.10 -19.32 7.69
C TYR A 387 17.22 -20.33 7.45
N THR A 388 18.31 -20.17 8.20
CA THR A 388 19.28 -21.20 8.60
C THR A 388 19.75 -20.78 9.97
#